data_AF-A0A5B9QSI6-F1
#
_entry.id   AF-A0A5B9QSI6-F1
#
_cell.length_a   1.000
_cell.length_b   1.000
_cell.length_c   1.000
_cell.angle_alpha   90.00
_cell.angle_beta   90.00
_cell.angle_gamma   90.00
#
_symmetry.space_group_name_H-M   'P 1'
#
loop_
_entity.id
_entity.type
_entity.pdbx_description
1 polymer ?
#
loop_
_entity_poly.entity_id
_entity_poly.type
_entity_poly.pdbx_seq_one_letter_code
_entity_poly.pdbx_strand_id
1 'polypeptide(L)'
;MTKDHGPSIKDDEQYEALRDEGMSKEKAARIANTDRQAAGRRGGNAQTYDDQTKQELYDKAKDVGIEGRSKMSKDELIEALRDH
;
A
#
# COMPACT_ATOMS: atom_id res chain seq x y z
N MET A 1 24.08 7.23 19.68
CA MET A 1 24.09 8.29 18.65
C MET A 1 24.18 7.58 17.33
N THR A 2 23.21 7.77 16.45
CA THR A 2 23.24 7.22 15.09
C THR A 2 24.38 7.87 14.32
N LYS A 3 25.09 7.11 13.47
CA LYS A 3 26.15 7.71 12.64
C LYS A 3 25.51 8.56 11.55
N ASP A 4 26.02 9.78 11.40
CA ASP A 4 25.70 10.64 10.26
C ASP A 4 26.31 10.03 8.98
N HIS A 5 25.48 9.64 8.02
CA HIS A 5 25.92 9.10 6.74
C HIS A 5 26.00 10.15 5.63
N GLY A 6 25.88 11.44 5.99
CA GLY A 6 25.97 12.58 5.11
C GLY A 6 24.69 12.80 4.29
N PRO A 7 24.71 13.77 3.35
CA PRO A 7 23.51 14.22 2.63
C PRO A 7 22.88 13.16 1.68
N SER A 8 23.49 11.97 1.60
CA SER A 8 23.03 10.85 0.78
C SER A 8 21.96 10.00 1.48
N ILE A 9 21.83 10.10 2.80
CA ILE A 9 20.82 9.40 3.60
C ILE A 9 19.95 10.45 4.30
N LYS A 10 18.63 10.39 4.09
CA LYS A 10 17.68 11.34 4.69
C LYS A 10 17.25 10.95 6.09
N ASP A 11 17.36 9.67 6.43
CA ASP A 11 16.92 9.10 7.71
C ASP A 11 17.97 8.08 8.18
N ASP A 12 18.98 8.57 8.90
CA ASP A 12 20.10 7.75 9.38
C ASP A 12 19.66 6.67 10.37
N GLU A 13 18.67 6.97 11.22
CA GLU A 13 18.14 6.03 12.20
C GLU A 13 17.45 4.84 11.51
N GLN A 14 16.60 5.13 10.51
CA GLN A 14 15.98 4.08 9.72
C GLN A 14 17.00 3.29 8.90
N TYR A 15 18.01 3.96 8.34
CA TYR A 15 19.07 3.27 7.61
C TYR A 15 19.83 2.30 8.52
N GLU A 16 20.28 2.73 9.70
CA GLU A 16 21.04 1.88 10.63
C GLU A 16 20.19 0.70 11.12
N ALA A 17 18.93 0.92 11.48
CA ALA A 17 18.02 -0.16 11.87
C ALA A 17 17.90 -1.23 10.77
N LEU A 18 17.70 -0.81 9.52
CA LEU A 18 17.62 -1.74 8.38
C LEU A 18 18.95 -2.47 8.13
N ARG A 19 20.08 -1.84 8.42
CA ARG A 19 21.41 -2.48 8.33
C ARG A 19 21.60 -3.52 9.43
N ASP A 20 21.13 -3.24 10.63
CA ASP A 20 21.18 -4.18 11.77
C ASP A 20 20.22 -5.37 11.56
N GLU A 21 19.10 -5.16 10.88
CA GLU A 21 18.20 -6.22 10.40
C GLU A 21 18.81 -7.08 9.26
N GLY A 22 20.00 -6.74 8.78
CA GLY A 22 20.73 -7.49 7.76
C GLY A 22 20.43 -7.06 6.32
N MET A 23 19.75 -5.93 6.09
CA MET A 23 19.54 -5.43 4.74
C MET A 23 20.84 -4.95 4.08
N SER A 24 20.92 -5.09 2.77
CA SER A 24 22.02 -4.53 2.00
C SER A 24 22.04 -3.00 2.07
N LYS A 25 23.23 -2.40 1.98
CA LYS A 25 23.45 -0.95 2.00
C LYS A 25 22.53 -0.20 1.04
N GLU A 26 22.43 -0.67 -0.21
CA GLU A 26 21.62 -0.04 -1.25
C GLU A 26 20.12 -0.13 -0.95
N LYS A 27 19.66 -1.26 -0.41
CA LYS A 27 18.24 -1.45 -0.05
C LYS A 27 17.86 -0.57 1.15
N ALA A 28 18.70 -0.54 2.18
CA ALA A 28 18.50 0.31 3.35
C ALA A 28 18.48 1.79 2.96
N ALA A 29 19.45 2.23 2.14
CA ALA A 29 19.52 3.61 1.66
C ALA A 29 18.28 4.01 0.85
N ARG A 30 17.77 3.12 -0.01
CA ARG A 30 16.55 3.39 -0.79
C ARG A 30 15.34 3.61 0.11
N ILE A 31 15.17 2.77 1.14
CA ILE A 31 14.03 2.86 2.06
C ILE A 31 14.16 4.12 2.93
N ALA A 32 15.33 4.37 3.52
CA ALA A 32 15.60 5.56 4.34
C ALA A 32 15.45 6.88 3.55
N ASN A 33 15.69 6.86 2.23
CA ASN A 33 15.50 8.02 1.36
C ASN A 33 14.07 8.17 0.82
N THR A 34 13.20 7.17 1.04
CA THR A 34 11.81 7.19 0.62
C THR A 34 10.98 7.96 1.64
N ASP A 35 10.21 8.94 1.17
CA ASP A 35 9.29 9.68 2.01
C ASP A 35 8.18 8.75 2.54
N ARG A 36 8.18 8.49 3.85
CA ARG A 36 7.20 7.62 4.53
C ARG A 36 5.75 8.09 4.27
N GLN A 37 5.52 9.39 4.14
CA GLN A 37 4.18 9.91 3.83
C GLN A 37 3.76 9.59 2.39
N ALA A 38 4.68 9.64 1.43
CA ALA A 38 4.39 9.31 0.04
C ALA A 38 4.17 7.80 -0.18
N ALA A 39 4.88 6.96 0.58
CA ALA A 39 4.70 5.51 0.55
C ALA A 39 3.35 5.10 1.19
N GLY A 40 3.02 5.66 2.36
CA GLY A 40 1.72 5.47 3.01
C GLY A 40 0.55 6.00 2.17
N ARG A 41 0.73 7.13 1.46
CA ARG A 41 -0.28 7.64 0.52
C ARG A 41 -0.46 6.74 -0.72
N ARG A 42 0.60 6.12 -1.24
CA ARG A 42 0.47 5.19 -2.38
C ARG A 42 -0.23 3.88 -2.00
N GLY A 43 -0.08 3.40 -0.76
CA GLY A 43 -0.75 2.18 -0.28
C GLY A 43 -2.11 2.42 0.40
N GLY A 44 -2.32 3.59 0.99
CA GLY A 44 -3.49 3.91 1.82
C GLY A 44 -4.59 4.73 1.14
N ASN A 45 -4.40 5.18 -0.10
CA ASN A 45 -5.42 5.90 -0.87
C ASN A 45 -6.09 5.03 -1.95
N ALA A 46 -6.02 3.70 -1.84
CA ALA A 46 -7.07 2.92 -2.49
C ALA A 46 -8.37 3.34 -1.78
N GLN A 47 -9.22 4.13 -2.45
CA GLN A 47 -10.56 4.43 -1.94
C GLN A 47 -11.15 3.11 -1.47
N THR A 48 -11.50 3.05 -0.19
CA THR A 48 -12.12 1.86 0.37
C THR A 48 -13.34 1.56 -0.49
N TYR A 49 -13.59 0.28 -0.76
CA TYR A 49 -14.77 -0.10 -1.53
C TYR A 49 -16.08 0.44 -0.90
N ASP A 50 -16.06 0.73 0.41
CA ASP A 50 -17.12 1.43 1.14
C ASP A 50 -17.47 2.82 0.55
N ASP A 51 -16.48 3.56 0.05
CA ASP A 51 -16.68 4.90 -0.53
C ASP A 51 -17.18 4.86 -1.99
N GLN A 52 -17.08 3.71 -2.65
CA GLN A 52 -17.49 3.56 -4.04
C GLN A 52 -19.01 3.34 -4.15
N THR A 53 -19.58 3.75 -5.27
CA THR A 53 -20.99 3.48 -5.56
C THR A 53 -21.21 2.01 -5.89
N LYS A 54 -22.44 1.51 -5.72
CA LYS A 54 -22.79 0.14 -6.11
C LYS A 54 -22.45 -0.15 -7.58
N GLN A 55 -22.62 0.84 -8.45
CA GLN A 55 -22.33 0.70 -9.88
C GLN A 55 -20.84 0.49 -10.13
N GLU A 56 -19.98 1.29 -9.50
CA GLU A 56 -18.52 1.15 -9.63
C GLU A 56 -18.03 -0.19 -9.07
N LEU A 57 -18.61 -0.65 -7.96
CA LEU A 57 -18.32 -1.95 -7.37
C LEU A 57 -18.79 -3.10 -8.28
N TYR A 58 -19.96 -2.94 -8.92
CA TYR A 58 -20.46 -3.92 -9.88
C TYR A 58 -19.57 -4.01 -11.12
N ASP A 59 -19.13 -2.88 -11.66
CA ASP A 59 -18.24 -2.85 -12.82
C ASP A 59 -16.87 -3.44 -12.49
N LYS A 60 -16.30 -3.12 -11.32
CA LYS A 60 -15.09 -3.80 -10.82
C LYS A 60 -15.29 -5.30 -10.64
N ALA A 61 -16.39 -5.72 -10.02
CA ALA A 61 -16.71 -7.14 -9.84
C ALA A 61 -16.87 -7.86 -11.19
N LYS A 62 -17.35 -7.16 -12.23
CA LYS A 62 -17.42 -7.67 -13.60
C LYS A 62 -16.04 -7.81 -14.24
N ASP A 63 -15.17 -6.82 -14.08
CA ASP A 63 -13.80 -6.83 -14.63
C ASP A 63 -12.94 -7.93 -13.99
N VAL A 64 -13.15 -8.16 -12.70
CA VAL A 64 -12.47 -9.21 -11.93
C VAL A 64 -13.08 -10.60 -12.19
N GLY A 65 -14.32 -10.68 -12.66
CA GLY A 65 -14.97 -11.94 -13.04
C GLY A 65 -15.79 -12.60 -11.94
N ILE A 66 -16.23 -11.84 -10.93
CA ILE A 66 -17.05 -12.34 -9.82
C ILE A 66 -18.42 -12.82 -10.34
N GLU A 67 -18.73 -14.10 -10.11
CA GLU A 67 -20.00 -14.70 -10.45
C GLU A 67 -21.10 -14.28 -9.45
N GLY A 68 -22.36 -14.23 -9.90
CA GLY A 68 -23.46 -13.81 -9.02
C GLY A 68 -23.51 -12.31 -8.68
N ARG A 69 -22.50 -11.51 -9.08
CA ARG A 69 -22.41 -10.04 -8.89
C ARG A 69 -23.69 -9.26 -9.20
N SER A 70 -24.49 -9.71 -10.18
CA SER A 70 -25.75 -9.05 -10.57
C SER A 70 -26.87 -9.17 -9.54
N LYS A 71 -26.76 -10.13 -8.62
CA LYS A 71 -27.69 -10.32 -7.50
C LYS A 71 -27.19 -9.70 -6.20
N MET A 72 -25.92 -9.32 -6.13
CA MET A 72 -25.29 -8.79 -4.94
C MET A 72 -25.74 -7.35 -4.64
N SER A 73 -25.89 -7.07 -3.36
CA SER A 73 -25.98 -5.73 -2.78
C SER A 73 -24.63 -5.02 -2.83
N LYS A 74 -24.60 -3.74 -2.45
CA LYS A 74 -23.35 -2.97 -2.40
C LYS A 74 -22.35 -3.66 -1.47
N ASP A 75 -22.80 -4.08 -0.29
CA ASP A 75 -21.94 -4.66 0.74
C ASP A 75 -21.42 -6.04 0.30
N GLU A 76 -22.26 -6.88 -0.30
CA GLU A 76 -21.84 -8.17 -0.87
C GLU A 76 -20.83 -8.00 -2.02
N LEU A 77 -20.95 -6.95 -2.84
CA LEU A 77 -19.95 -6.64 -3.87
C LEU A 77 -18.61 -6.21 -3.24
N ILE A 78 -18.64 -5.46 -2.14
CA ILE A 78 -17.44 -5.05 -1.39
C ILE A 78 -16.74 -6.28 -0.81
N GLU A 79 -17.48 -7.18 -0.15
CA GLU A 79 -16.94 -8.41 0.42
C GLU A 79 -16.35 -9.30 -0.68
N ALA A 80 -17.10 -9.54 -1.75
CA ALA A 80 -16.62 -10.36 -2.85
C ALA A 80 -15.36 -9.77 -3.53
N LEU A 81 -15.24 -8.45 -3.61
CA LEU A 81 -14.03 -7.78 -4.13
C LEU A 81 -12.85 -7.80 -3.16
N ARG A 82 -13.09 -7.99 -1.85
CA ARG A 82 -12.04 -8.12 -0.83
C ARG A 82 -11.50 -9.54 -0.74
N ASP A 83 -12.35 -10.54 -0.97
CA ASP A 83 -12.03 -11.96 -0.85
C ASP A 83 -11.53 -12.60 -2.16
N HIS A 84 -11.54 -11.87 -3.27
CA HIS A 84 -11.09 -12.30 -4.59
C HIS A 84 -9.63 -11.89 -4.87
#